data_AF-N0CS92-F1
#
_entry.id   AF-N0CS92-F1
#
_cell.length_a   1.000
_cell.length_b   1.000
_cell.length_c   1.000
_cell.angle_alpha   90.00
_cell.angle_beta   90.00
_cell.angle_gamma   90.00
#
_symmetry.space_group_name_H-M   'P 1'
#
loop_
_entity.id
_entity.type
_entity.pdbx_description
1 polymer ?
#
loop_
_entity_poly.entity_id
_entity_poly.type
_entity_poly.pdbx_seq_one_letter_code
_entity_poly.pdbx_strand_id
1 'polypeptide(L)'
;MEELRRLVDAHAPRSQGPVRFRPDTWRPWLEPLGAGHVLETGTACTTGRRGDRGIGRDDVTALRSRVGDDPDGLRDLFVAVMIWGSGTTNGRGPRHTSAALSDARLKDVLRTTRASVRSGDLKSAYARFALNGVGRSFFTKWFAAVDDRAPDADRALILDARVFRSLNALGWSSREAAGVGHWPTRYAVYVSTMHGWARELGVTAEWLEWLLFDRNGRGYNGDAR
;
A
#
# COMPACT_ATOMS: atom_id res chain seq x y z
N MET A 1 -16.73 13.74 -11.48
CA MET A 1 -16.44 14.49 -10.23
C MET A 1 -17.61 14.53 -9.27
N GLU A 2 -18.85 14.81 -9.71
CA GLU A 2 -20.01 14.89 -8.82
C GLU A 2 -20.34 13.59 -8.06
N GLU A 3 -20.23 12.43 -8.72
CA GLU A 3 -20.39 11.12 -8.06
C GLU A 3 -19.32 10.89 -6.97
N LEU A 4 -18.07 11.26 -7.26
CA LEU A 4 -16.98 11.14 -6.29
C LEU A 4 -17.21 12.04 -5.08
N ARG A 5 -17.72 13.27 -5.28
CA ARG A 5 -18.09 14.17 -4.19
C ARG A 5 -19.16 13.57 -3.28
N ARG A 6 -20.24 13.04 -3.86
CA ARG A 6 -21.28 12.32 -3.09
C ARG A 6 -20.74 11.15 -2.28
N LEU A 7 -19.80 10.39 -2.84
CA LEU A 7 -19.12 9.31 -2.13
C LEU A 7 -18.30 9.81 -0.94
N VAL A 8 -17.54 10.90 -1.13
CA VAL A 8 -16.74 11.51 -0.06
C VAL A 8 -17.63 11.97 1.09
N ASP A 9 -18.68 12.73 0.79
CA ASP A 9 -19.59 13.29 1.80
C ASP A 9 -20.23 12.18 2.65
N ALA A 10 -20.61 11.06 2.03
CA ALA A 10 -21.22 9.93 2.71
C ALA A 10 -20.27 9.12 3.62
N HIS A 11 -18.95 9.32 3.52
CA HIS A 11 -17.95 8.51 4.24
C HIS A 11 -17.00 9.32 5.14
N ALA A 12 -17.22 10.64 5.26
CA ALA A 12 -16.30 11.60 5.88
C ALA A 12 -15.68 11.22 7.26
N PRO A 13 -16.34 10.53 8.20
CA PRO A 13 -15.71 10.20 9.48
C PRO A 13 -14.94 8.86 9.49
N ARG A 14 -14.90 8.11 8.38
CA ARG A 14 -14.34 6.76 8.38
C ARG A 14 -12.85 6.75 8.06
N SER A 15 -12.12 5.82 8.68
CA SER A 15 -10.68 5.62 8.47
C SER A 15 -10.32 4.13 8.43
N GLN A 16 -9.11 3.85 7.93
CA GLN A 16 -8.59 2.49 7.92
C GLN A 16 -8.14 2.09 9.33
N GLY A 17 -8.84 1.12 9.94
CA GLY A 17 -8.36 0.47 11.16
C GLY A 17 -7.12 -0.41 10.92
N PRO A 18 -6.41 -0.82 11.99
CA PRO A 18 -5.29 -1.75 11.89
C PRO A 18 -5.66 -3.06 11.19
N VAL A 19 -4.76 -3.56 10.36
CA VAL A 19 -4.91 -4.85 9.70
C VAL A 19 -4.45 -5.95 10.64
N ARG A 20 -5.35 -6.88 10.95
CA ARG A 20 -5.02 -8.04 11.78
C ARG A 20 -4.14 -9.04 11.03
N PHE A 21 -3.18 -9.63 11.73
CA PHE A 21 -2.38 -10.77 11.28
C PHE A 21 -2.09 -11.74 12.43
N ARG A 22 -1.69 -12.98 12.08
CA ARG A 22 -1.30 -14.02 13.02
C ARG A 22 0.20 -14.27 12.98
N PRO A 23 0.99 -13.84 13.99
CA PRO A 23 2.43 -14.09 14.03
C PRO A 23 2.83 -15.52 13.70
N ASP A 24 2.15 -16.52 14.28
CA ASP A 24 2.48 -17.94 14.09
C ASP A 24 2.33 -18.43 12.64
N THR A 25 1.47 -17.79 11.84
CA THR A 25 1.33 -18.14 10.40
C THR A 25 2.51 -17.62 9.57
N TRP A 26 3.17 -16.55 10.04
CA TRP A 26 4.31 -15.92 9.36
C TRP A 26 5.65 -16.44 9.86
N ARG A 27 5.73 -16.79 11.15
CA ARG A 27 6.95 -17.18 11.84
C ARG A 27 7.80 -18.23 11.09
N PRO A 28 7.24 -19.37 10.61
CA PRO A 28 8.03 -20.38 9.89
C PRO A 28 8.67 -19.89 8.58
N TRP A 29 8.12 -18.82 8.00
CA TRP A 29 8.59 -18.25 6.74
C TRP A 29 9.62 -17.13 6.93
N LEU A 30 9.62 -16.48 8.09
CA LEU A 30 10.45 -15.31 8.38
C LEU A 30 11.65 -15.64 9.28
N GLU A 31 11.52 -16.56 10.23
CA GLU A 31 12.62 -16.92 11.13
C GLU A 31 13.85 -17.47 10.40
N PRO A 32 13.73 -18.40 9.42
CA PRO A 32 14.89 -18.89 8.68
C PRO A 32 15.62 -17.80 7.88
N LEU A 33 14.96 -16.66 7.64
CA LEU A 33 15.48 -15.53 6.89
C LEU A 33 15.90 -14.36 7.82
N GLY A 34 15.89 -14.58 9.14
CA GLY A 34 16.27 -13.59 10.14
C GLY A 34 15.35 -12.37 10.20
N ALA A 35 14.06 -12.54 9.85
CA ALA A 35 13.05 -11.48 9.84
C ALA A 35 11.89 -11.72 10.83
N GLY A 36 12.05 -12.70 11.74
CA GLY A 36 11.01 -13.09 12.70
C GLY A 36 10.66 -11.99 13.71
N HIS A 37 11.61 -11.11 14.05
CA HIS A 37 11.40 -10.00 14.98
C HIS A 37 10.40 -8.96 14.46
N VAL A 38 10.20 -8.87 13.15
CA VAL A 38 9.20 -7.96 12.54
C VAL A 38 7.78 -8.29 13.01
N LEU A 39 7.52 -9.52 13.43
CA LEU A 39 6.23 -9.95 13.97
C LEU A 39 5.84 -9.26 15.29
N GLU A 40 6.78 -8.60 15.96
CA GLU A 40 6.53 -7.77 17.13
C GLU A 40 6.09 -6.34 16.76
N THR A 41 6.02 -6.01 15.46
CA THR A 41 5.51 -4.71 14.99
C THR A 41 4.00 -4.62 15.20
N GLY A 42 3.53 -3.43 15.56
CA GLY A 42 2.12 -3.16 15.82
C GLY A 42 1.68 -3.57 17.21
N THR A 43 0.37 -3.56 17.43
CA THR A 43 -0.25 -3.74 18.75
C THR A 43 -0.91 -5.10 18.89
N ALA A 44 -1.03 -5.60 20.13
CA ALA A 44 -1.82 -6.80 20.39
C ALA A 44 -3.28 -6.53 20.02
N CYS A 45 -3.92 -7.44 19.26
CA CYS A 45 -5.33 -7.29 18.97
C CYS A 45 -6.16 -7.60 20.21
N THR A 46 -7.02 -6.66 20.61
CA THR A 46 -8.03 -6.86 21.65
C THR A 46 -9.22 -7.68 21.16
N THR A 47 -9.35 -7.85 19.85
CA THR A 47 -10.42 -8.62 19.20
C THR A 47 -9.85 -9.70 18.28
N GLY A 48 -10.28 -10.95 18.43
CA GLY A 48 -9.79 -12.08 17.63
C GLY A 48 -9.23 -13.24 18.47
N ARG A 49 -8.36 -14.06 17.87
CA ARG A 49 -7.70 -15.15 18.60
C ARG A 49 -6.59 -14.57 19.48
N ARG A 50 -6.39 -15.18 20.65
CA ARG A 50 -5.27 -14.83 21.54
C ARG A 50 -3.95 -14.94 20.76
N GLY A 51 -3.15 -13.89 20.78
CA GLY A 51 -1.88 -13.80 20.04
C GLY A 51 -1.99 -13.15 18.66
N ASP A 52 -3.19 -12.85 18.16
CA ASP A 52 -3.36 -12.00 16.97
C ASP A 52 -2.80 -10.58 17.25
N ARG A 53 -2.23 -9.95 16.22
CA ARG A 53 -1.73 -8.56 16.28
C ARG A 53 -2.35 -7.72 15.18
N GLY A 54 -2.40 -6.41 15.40
CA GLY A 54 -2.84 -5.41 14.45
C GLY A 54 -1.68 -4.51 14.02
N ILE A 55 -1.54 -4.30 12.71
CA ILE A 55 -0.59 -3.35 12.14
C ILE A 55 -1.33 -2.28 11.34
N GLY A 56 -1.13 -1.02 11.70
CA GLY A 56 -1.71 0.15 11.04
C GLY A 56 -0.70 0.92 10.20
N ARG A 57 -1.18 1.97 9.52
CA ARG A 57 -0.34 2.89 8.74
C ARG A 57 0.64 3.66 9.64
N ASP A 58 0.23 3.97 10.87
CA ASP A 58 1.09 4.63 11.86
C ASP A 58 2.24 3.74 12.31
N ASP A 59 2.02 2.44 12.49
CA ASP A 59 3.07 1.48 12.84
C ASP A 59 4.13 1.37 11.72
N VAL A 60 3.68 1.33 10.46
CA VAL A 60 4.56 1.32 9.28
C VAL A 60 5.35 2.64 9.19
N THR A 61 4.70 3.77 9.46
CA THR A 61 5.34 5.09 9.48
C THR A 61 6.39 5.20 10.59
N ALA A 62 6.06 4.75 11.80
CA ALA A 62 6.98 4.72 12.92
C ALA A 62 8.17 3.78 12.67
N LEU A 63 7.94 2.63 12.03
CA LEU A 63 9.01 1.73 11.61
C LEU A 63 9.92 2.39 10.57
N ARG A 64 9.36 3.02 9.53
CA ARG A 64 10.14 3.77 8.53
C ARG A 64 11.08 4.79 9.18
N SER A 65 10.55 5.59 10.11
CA SER A 65 11.35 6.62 10.79
C SER A 65 12.50 6.04 11.61
N ARG A 66 12.34 4.83 12.17
CA ARG A 66 13.40 4.15 12.93
C ARG A 66 14.47 3.52 12.05
N VAL A 67 14.10 2.94 10.90
CA VAL A 67 15.04 2.19 10.05
C VAL A 67 15.90 3.09 9.15
N GLY A 68 15.40 4.27 8.78
CA GLY A 68 16.12 5.20 7.90
C GLY A 68 16.52 4.56 6.56
N ASP A 69 17.83 4.55 6.28
CA ASP A 69 18.43 4.07 5.03
C ASP A 69 19.16 2.72 5.21
N ASP A 70 19.10 2.12 6.40
CA ASP A 70 19.77 0.86 6.72
C ASP A 70 19.22 -0.29 5.83
N PRO A 71 20.05 -1.06 5.12
CA PRO A 71 19.57 -2.12 4.23
C PRO A 71 18.74 -3.21 4.93
N ASP A 72 19.11 -3.59 6.14
CA ASP A 72 18.37 -4.63 6.89
C ASP A 72 17.09 -4.04 7.50
N GLY A 73 17.12 -2.78 7.92
CA GLY A 73 15.94 -2.02 8.30
C GLY A 73 14.95 -1.80 7.15
N LEU A 74 15.41 -1.56 5.92
CA LEU A 74 14.55 -1.48 4.72
C LEU A 74 13.91 -2.84 4.42
N ARG A 75 14.64 -3.94 4.60
CA ARG A 75 14.08 -5.30 4.51
C ARG A 75 12.99 -5.50 5.56
N ASP A 76 13.22 -5.08 6.80
CA ASP A 76 12.26 -5.24 7.89
C ASP A 76 11.00 -4.38 7.66
N LEU A 77 11.16 -3.15 7.18
CA LEU A 77 10.06 -2.29 6.75
C LEU A 77 9.27 -2.94 5.61
N PHE A 78 9.95 -3.50 4.62
CA PHE A 78 9.30 -4.22 3.52
C PHE A 78 8.45 -5.40 4.05
N VAL A 79 8.97 -6.19 4.99
CA VAL A 79 8.21 -7.28 5.63
C VAL A 79 6.97 -6.75 6.36
N ALA A 80 7.10 -5.66 7.12
CA ALA A 80 5.96 -5.03 7.79
C ALA A 80 4.87 -4.58 6.80
N VAL A 81 5.28 -4.01 5.66
CA VAL A 81 4.36 -3.65 4.57
C VAL A 81 3.66 -4.87 3.97
N MET A 82 4.37 -5.99 3.81
CA MET A 82 3.77 -7.23 3.28
C MET A 82 2.75 -7.81 4.27
N ILE A 83 3.04 -7.76 5.57
CA ILE A 83 2.11 -8.19 6.64
C ILE A 83 0.86 -7.30 6.61
N TRP A 84 1.03 -5.98 6.63
CA TRP A 84 -0.04 -5.00 6.54
C TRP A 84 -0.90 -5.19 5.29
N GLY A 85 -0.29 -5.46 4.13
CA GLY A 85 -1.01 -5.68 2.88
C GLY A 85 -1.74 -7.01 2.75
N SER A 86 -1.35 -8.04 3.51
CA SER A 86 -1.87 -9.41 3.37
C SER A 86 -3.05 -9.72 4.31
N GLY A 87 -3.03 -9.15 5.52
CA GLY A 87 -4.03 -9.42 6.56
C GLY A 87 -4.19 -10.90 6.93
N THR A 88 -5.33 -11.25 7.56
CA THR A 88 -5.62 -12.63 7.97
C THR A 88 -6.20 -13.53 6.87
N THR A 89 -6.68 -12.96 5.77
CA THR A 89 -7.54 -13.68 4.81
C THR A 89 -6.76 -14.36 3.69
N ASN A 90 -5.50 -13.95 3.47
CA ASN A 90 -4.64 -14.50 2.42
C ASN A 90 -3.47 -15.26 3.05
N GLY A 91 -3.67 -16.53 3.39
CA GLY A 91 -2.61 -17.43 3.90
C GLY A 91 -1.40 -17.61 2.96
N ARG A 92 -1.42 -16.99 1.77
CA ARG A 92 -0.30 -16.96 0.80
C ARG A 92 0.70 -15.83 1.06
N GLY A 93 0.32 -14.80 1.83
CA GLY A 93 1.19 -13.65 2.15
C GLY A 93 2.59 -14.05 2.67
N PRO A 94 2.68 -14.96 3.66
CA PRO A 94 3.97 -15.44 4.16
C PRO A 94 4.85 -16.08 3.07
N ARG A 95 4.28 -16.97 2.25
CA ARG A 95 5.01 -17.65 1.16
C ARG A 95 5.56 -16.66 0.13
N HIS A 96 4.75 -15.69 -0.28
CA HIS A 96 5.18 -14.67 -1.25
C HIS A 96 6.24 -13.73 -0.67
N THR A 97 6.12 -13.39 0.61
CA THR A 97 7.13 -12.57 1.31
C THR A 97 8.45 -13.31 1.42
N SER A 98 8.42 -14.59 1.81
CA SER A 98 9.61 -15.45 1.83
C SER A 98 10.27 -15.56 0.45
N ALA A 99 9.50 -15.72 -0.62
CA ALA A 99 10.03 -15.73 -1.97
C ALA A 99 10.74 -14.42 -2.36
N ALA A 100 10.21 -13.27 -1.92
CA ALA A 100 10.84 -11.97 -2.13
C ALA A 100 12.12 -11.82 -1.30
N LEU A 101 12.09 -12.26 -0.04
CA LEU A 101 13.23 -12.20 0.87
C LEU A 101 14.41 -13.08 0.42
N SER A 102 14.12 -14.17 -0.29
CA SER A 102 15.13 -15.06 -0.89
C SER A 102 15.63 -14.59 -2.25
N ASP A 103 15.09 -13.50 -2.81
CA ASP A 103 15.53 -12.95 -4.09
C ASP A 103 16.86 -12.19 -3.91
N ALA A 104 17.90 -12.59 -4.65
CA ALA A 104 19.22 -11.97 -4.58
C ALA A 104 19.21 -10.46 -4.88
N ARG A 105 18.18 -9.96 -5.56
CA ARG A 105 18.03 -8.54 -5.92
C ARG A 105 17.38 -7.70 -4.82
N LEU A 106 16.87 -8.31 -3.75
CA LEU A 106 16.06 -7.64 -2.72
C LEU A 106 16.66 -6.32 -2.24
N LYS A 107 17.90 -6.34 -1.76
CA LYS A 107 18.55 -5.15 -1.17
C LYS A 107 18.66 -4.01 -2.19
N ASP A 108 19.04 -4.32 -3.42
CA ASP A 108 19.18 -3.31 -4.48
C ASP A 108 17.82 -2.75 -4.92
N VAL A 109 16.81 -3.61 -5.10
CA VAL A 109 15.46 -3.16 -5.49
C VAL A 109 14.85 -2.26 -4.43
N LEU A 110 14.92 -2.63 -3.13
CA LEU A 110 14.37 -1.79 -2.06
C LEU A 110 15.08 -0.44 -2.01
N ARG A 111 16.41 -0.41 -2.05
CA ARG A 111 17.22 0.81 -2.04
C ARG A 111 16.90 1.73 -3.22
N THR A 112 16.97 1.20 -4.44
CA THR A 112 16.81 1.99 -5.68
C THR A 112 15.39 2.50 -5.87
N THR A 113 14.38 1.69 -5.52
CA THR A 113 12.98 2.11 -5.63
C THR A 113 12.61 3.11 -4.54
N ARG A 114 13.12 2.97 -3.31
CA ARG A 114 12.99 4.00 -2.28
C ARG A 114 13.60 5.32 -2.73
N ALA A 115 14.82 5.32 -3.26
CA ALA A 115 15.46 6.54 -3.76
C ALA A 115 14.63 7.21 -4.87
N SER A 116 14.11 6.41 -5.81
CA SER A 116 13.26 6.90 -6.90
C SER A 116 11.93 7.48 -6.37
N VAL A 117 11.31 6.85 -5.36
CA VAL A 117 10.09 7.38 -4.72
C VAL A 117 10.37 8.70 -4.01
N ARG A 118 11.47 8.79 -3.23
CA ARG A 118 11.85 10.01 -2.50
C ARG A 118 12.22 11.18 -3.41
N SER A 119 12.68 10.91 -4.64
CA SER A 119 12.90 11.93 -5.67
C SER A 119 11.64 12.27 -6.48
N GLY A 120 10.50 11.60 -6.22
CA GLY A 120 9.26 11.75 -6.98
C GLY A 120 9.25 11.09 -8.36
N ASP A 121 10.28 10.31 -8.70
CA ASP A 121 10.34 9.55 -9.95
C ASP A 121 9.62 8.20 -9.83
N LEU A 122 8.29 8.28 -9.74
CA LEU A 122 7.42 7.12 -9.61
C LEU A 122 7.43 6.21 -10.85
N LYS A 123 7.77 6.76 -12.03
CA LYS A 123 7.91 5.98 -13.26
C LYS A 123 9.11 5.04 -13.15
N SER A 124 10.27 5.57 -12.74
CA SER A 124 11.45 4.74 -12.53
C SER A 124 11.27 3.76 -11.38
N ALA A 125 10.64 4.18 -10.27
CA ALA A 125 10.34 3.27 -9.17
C ALA A 125 9.50 2.07 -9.66
N TYR A 126 8.43 2.34 -10.40
CA TYR A 126 7.55 1.30 -10.96
C TYR A 126 8.28 0.40 -11.95
N ALA A 127 9.07 0.96 -12.86
CA ALA A 127 9.80 0.19 -13.87
C ALA A 127 10.88 -0.72 -13.27
N ARG A 128 11.50 -0.31 -12.16
CA ARG A 128 12.61 -1.03 -11.52
C ARG A 128 12.16 -2.08 -10.50
N PHE A 129 10.96 -1.96 -9.93
CA PHE A 129 10.54 -2.90 -8.91
C PHE A 129 10.22 -4.27 -9.51
N ALA A 130 11.08 -5.26 -9.24
CA ALA A 130 10.88 -6.64 -9.60
C ALA A 130 11.45 -7.59 -8.53
N LEU A 131 10.57 -8.21 -7.75
CA LEU A 131 10.92 -9.24 -6.78
C LEU A 131 9.96 -10.43 -6.91
N ASN A 132 10.49 -11.63 -6.69
CA ASN A 132 9.69 -12.85 -6.70
C ASN A 132 8.54 -12.78 -5.68
N GLY A 133 7.34 -13.17 -6.11
CA GLY A 133 6.16 -13.18 -5.24
C GLY A 133 5.50 -11.82 -4.99
N VAL A 134 6.05 -10.71 -5.49
CA VAL A 134 5.50 -9.36 -5.25
C VAL A 134 4.80 -8.81 -6.49
N GLY A 135 3.47 -8.77 -6.44
CA GLY A 135 2.66 -8.14 -7.48
C GLY A 135 2.49 -6.63 -7.30
N ARG A 136 1.87 -5.97 -8.30
CA ARG A 136 1.62 -4.51 -8.32
C ARG A 136 0.97 -3.96 -7.08
N SER A 137 -0.07 -4.62 -6.58
CA SER A 137 -0.79 -4.16 -5.39
C SER A 137 0.11 -4.13 -4.16
N PHE A 138 1.16 -4.96 -4.10
CA PHE A 138 2.08 -5.02 -2.96
C PHE A 138 3.29 -4.11 -3.13
N PHE A 139 3.90 -4.03 -4.30
CA PHE A 139 5.03 -3.10 -4.46
C PHE A 139 4.59 -1.63 -4.41
N THR A 140 3.35 -1.31 -4.80
CA THR A 140 2.84 0.06 -4.62
C THR A 140 2.52 0.38 -3.15
N LYS A 141 2.29 -0.63 -2.29
CA LYS A 141 2.28 -0.46 -0.83
C LYS A 141 3.67 -0.14 -0.30
N TRP A 142 4.70 -0.78 -0.86
CA TRP A 142 6.08 -0.42 -0.55
C TRP A 142 6.37 1.03 -0.93
N PHE A 143 5.98 1.47 -2.13
CA PHE A 143 6.16 2.87 -2.55
C PHE A 143 5.46 3.84 -1.59
N ALA A 144 4.18 3.61 -1.27
CA ALA A 144 3.44 4.45 -0.34
C ALA A 144 4.07 4.47 1.07
N ALA A 145 4.60 3.34 1.54
CA ALA A 145 5.25 3.24 2.84
C ALA A 145 6.55 4.04 2.90
N VAL A 146 7.40 3.98 1.85
CA VAL A 146 8.71 4.65 1.84
C VAL A 146 8.68 6.11 1.40
N ASP A 147 7.51 6.61 0.97
CA ASP A 147 7.36 7.99 0.59
C ASP A 147 7.30 8.90 1.82
N ASP A 148 8.42 9.56 2.10
CA ASP A 148 8.59 10.51 3.20
C ASP A 148 8.70 11.97 2.72
N ARG A 149 8.36 12.24 1.45
CA ARG A 149 8.33 13.60 0.88
C ARG A 149 7.31 14.47 1.62
N ALA A 150 7.35 15.78 1.43
CA ALA A 150 6.43 16.70 2.10
C ALA A 150 4.93 16.38 1.79
N PRO A 151 3.98 16.70 2.69
CA PRO A 151 2.55 16.36 2.51
C PRO A 151 1.87 17.02 1.31
N ASP A 152 2.41 18.12 0.81
CA ASP A 152 1.97 18.85 -0.38
C ASP A 152 2.50 18.23 -1.69
N ALA A 153 3.44 17.30 -1.62
CA ALA A 153 3.89 16.54 -2.77
C ALA A 153 2.86 15.47 -3.17
N ASP A 154 2.78 15.17 -4.47
CA ASP A 154 2.06 14.01 -4.99
C ASP A 154 2.79 12.71 -4.57
N ARG A 155 2.56 12.29 -3.32
CA ARG A 155 3.11 11.07 -2.72
C ARG A 155 2.59 9.81 -3.42
N ALA A 156 3.39 8.76 -3.41
CA ALA A 156 3.04 7.46 -3.94
C ALA A 156 1.76 6.92 -3.28
N LEU A 157 0.86 6.42 -4.13
CA LEU A 157 -0.39 5.79 -3.73
C LEU A 157 -0.38 4.31 -4.10
N ILE A 158 -1.14 3.50 -3.37
CA ILE A 158 -1.36 2.09 -3.55
C ILE A 158 -2.34 1.87 -4.72
N LEU A 159 -1.90 1.13 -5.74
CA LEU A 159 -2.73 0.74 -6.87
C LEU A 159 -3.22 -0.71 -6.70
N ASP A 160 -4.08 -0.92 -5.71
CA ASP A 160 -4.71 -2.21 -5.43
C ASP A 160 -5.78 -2.56 -6.49
N ALA A 161 -6.07 -3.87 -6.66
CA ALA A 161 -7.14 -4.31 -7.54
C ALA A 161 -8.51 -3.76 -7.11
N ARG A 162 -8.74 -3.56 -5.80
CA ARG A 162 -9.98 -2.96 -5.29
C ARG A 162 -10.11 -1.49 -5.67
N VAL A 163 -9.03 -0.72 -5.51
CA VAL A 163 -8.96 0.68 -5.94
C VAL A 163 -9.21 0.77 -7.44
N PHE A 164 -8.53 -0.07 -8.22
CA PHE A 164 -8.69 -0.11 -9.67
C PHE A 164 -10.13 -0.44 -10.11
N ARG A 165 -10.82 -1.36 -9.41
CA ARG A 165 -12.24 -1.64 -9.65
C ARG A 165 -13.12 -0.43 -9.39
N SER A 166 -12.89 0.30 -8.30
CA SER A 166 -13.65 1.52 -7.98
C SER A 166 -13.41 2.62 -9.00
N LEU A 167 -12.17 2.82 -9.45
CA LEU A 167 -11.86 3.77 -10.52
C LEU A 167 -12.58 3.42 -11.82
N ASN A 168 -12.57 2.15 -12.22
CA ASN A 168 -13.28 1.71 -13.42
C ASN A 168 -14.81 1.88 -13.28
N ALA A 169 -15.37 1.67 -12.09
CA ALA A 169 -16.79 1.89 -11.82
C ALA A 169 -17.20 3.36 -11.94
N LEU A 170 -16.27 4.28 -11.67
CA LEU A 170 -16.41 5.72 -11.91
C LEU A 170 -16.16 6.12 -13.38
N GLY A 171 -15.96 5.15 -14.27
CA GLY A 171 -15.65 5.38 -15.69
C GLY A 171 -14.21 5.84 -15.94
N TRP A 172 -13.32 5.82 -14.94
CA TRP A 172 -11.94 6.25 -15.13
C TRP A 172 -11.05 5.12 -15.66
N SER A 173 -10.36 5.38 -16.77
CA SER A 173 -9.41 4.47 -17.38
C SER A 173 -7.98 5.01 -17.29
N SER A 174 -7.12 4.31 -16.55
CA SER A 174 -5.68 4.66 -16.49
C SER A 174 -4.98 4.72 -17.84
N ARG A 175 -5.44 3.94 -18.84
CA ARG A 175 -4.83 3.91 -20.18
C ARG A 175 -5.20 5.17 -20.96
N GLU A 176 -6.48 5.56 -20.91
CA GLU A 176 -6.97 6.78 -21.56
C GLU A 176 -6.37 8.01 -20.90
N ALA A 177 -6.38 8.07 -19.57
CA ALA A 177 -5.80 9.17 -18.81
C ALA A 177 -4.30 9.35 -19.10
N ALA A 178 -3.55 8.27 -19.31
CA ALA A 178 -2.14 8.33 -19.64
C ALA A 178 -1.86 8.52 -21.14
N GLY A 179 -2.85 8.33 -22.01
CA GLY A 179 -2.69 8.28 -23.47
C GLY A 179 -1.83 7.10 -23.98
N VAL A 180 -1.33 6.23 -23.10
CA VAL A 180 -0.37 5.16 -23.44
C VAL A 180 -0.64 3.88 -22.65
N GLY A 181 -0.24 2.73 -23.22
CA GLY A 181 -0.32 1.43 -22.55
C GLY A 181 0.75 1.20 -21.46
N HIS A 182 1.81 2.01 -21.45
CA HIS A 182 2.98 1.86 -20.59
C HIS A 182 2.63 2.02 -19.10
N TRP A 183 2.72 0.92 -18.33
CA TRP A 183 2.29 0.87 -16.93
C TRP A 183 2.97 1.88 -15.99
N PRO A 184 4.30 2.11 -16.04
CA PRO A 184 4.93 3.15 -15.25
C PRO A 184 4.30 4.54 -15.45
N THR A 185 4.00 4.90 -16.72
CA THR A 185 3.33 6.15 -17.04
C THR A 185 1.91 6.18 -16.47
N ARG A 186 1.16 5.08 -16.63
CA ARG A 186 -0.20 4.94 -16.10
C ARG A 186 -0.26 5.04 -14.58
N TYR A 187 0.73 4.51 -13.88
CA TYR A 187 0.83 4.63 -12.42
C TYR A 187 1.10 6.07 -11.99
N ALA A 188 2.05 6.76 -12.63
CA ALA A 188 2.31 8.18 -12.34
C ALA A 188 1.07 9.06 -12.58
N VAL A 189 0.35 8.83 -13.68
CA VAL A 189 -0.92 9.52 -13.98
C VAL A 189 -1.98 9.21 -12.92
N TYR A 190 -2.13 7.94 -12.53
CA TYR A 190 -3.03 7.55 -11.44
C TYR A 190 -2.75 8.37 -10.17
N VAL A 191 -1.48 8.46 -9.75
CA VAL A 191 -1.09 9.20 -8.54
C VAL A 191 -1.45 10.68 -8.68
N SER A 192 -1.02 11.35 -9.76
CA SER A 192 -1.32 12.77 -9.95
C SER A 192 -2.82 13.06 -10.05
N THR A 193 -3.58 12.18 -10.70
CA THR A 193 -5.05 12.31 -10.81
C THR A 193 -5.72 12.22 -9.44
N MET A 194 -5.33 11.23 -8.63
CA MET A 194 -5.89 11.07 -7.28
C MET A 194 -5.57 12.26 -6.37
N HIS A 195 -4.35 12.80 -6.42
CA HIS A 195 -3.99 14.01 -5.69
C HIS A 195 -4.76 15.25 -6.18
N GLY A 196 -4.93 15.39 -7.49
CA GLY A 196 -5.78 16.44 -8.08
C GLY A 196 -7.22 16.38 -7.55
N TRP A 197 -7.84 15.20 -7.59
CA TRP A 197 -9.19 15.00 -7.06
C TRP A 197 -9.28 15.24 -5.56
N ALA A 198 -8.29 14.78 -4.78
CA ALA A 198 -8.26 14.97 -3.35
C ALA A 198 -8.22 16.46 -2.97
N ARG A 199 -7.40 17.25 -3.67
CA ARG A 199 -7.35 18.72 -3.51
C ARG A 199 -8.69 19.38 -3.83
N GLU A 200 -9.33 19.00 -4.93
CA GLU A 200 -10.66 19.53 -5.31
C GLU A 200 -11.78 19.15 -4.34
N LEU A 201 -11.62 18.04 -3.62
CA LEU A 201 -12.58 17.51 -2.67
C LEU A 201 -12.28 17.91 -1.21
N GLY A 202 -11.16 18.58 -0.95
CA GLY A 202 -10.76 18.98 0.41
C GLY A 202 -10.37 17.82 1.32
N VAL A 203 -9.89 16.71 0.77
CA VAL A 203 -9.47 15.50 1.51
C VAL A 203 -8.02 15.13 1.18
N THR A 204 -7.42 14.20 1.91
CA THR A 204 -6.10 13.66 1.56
C THR A 204 -6.23 12.59 0.48
N ALA A 205 -5.23 12.47 -0.39
CA ALA A 205 -5.23 11.45 -1.44
C ALA A 205 -5.13 10.03 -0.88
N GLU A 206 -4.46 9.87 0.26
CA GLU A 206 -4.38 8.59 0.99
C GLU A 206 -5.74 8.16 1.54
N TRP A 207 -6.54 9.11 2.04
CA TRP A 207 -7.91 8.84 2.47
C TRP A 207 -8.82 8.52 1.28
N LEU A 208 -8.69 9.25 0.17
CA LEU A 208 -9.44 8.99 -1.06
C LEU A 208 -9.11 7.60 -1.63
N GLU A 209 -7.84 7.21 -1.65
CA GLU A 209 -7.40 5.84 -2.00
C GLU A 209 -8.06 4.79 -1.10
N TRP A 210 -8.04 5.02 0.22
CA TRP A 210 -8.66 4.11 1.18
C TRP A 210 -10.18 3.99 0.92
N LEU A 211 -10.87 5.09 0.67
CA LEU A 211 -12.28 5.08 0.32
C LEU A 211 -12.53 4.21 -0.91
N LEU A 212 -11.76 4.37 -1.99
CA LEU A 212 -11.88 3.54 -3.19
C LEU A 212 -11.53 2.07 -2.92
N PHE A 213 -10.58 1.79 -2.03
CA PHE A 213 -10.27 0.42 -1.60
C PHE A 213 -11.46 -0.21 -0.84
N ASP A 214 -12.12 0.53 0.05
CA ASP A 214 -13.29 0.08 0.82
C ASP A 214 -14.50 -0.17 -0.08
N ARG A 215 -14.76 0.75 -1.04
CA ARG A 215 -15.83 0.61 -2.05
C ARG A 215 -15.66 -0.64 -2.89
N ASN A 216 -14.44 -0.99 -3.28
CA ASN A 216 -14.13 -2.20 -4.03
C ASN A 216 -15.02 -2.39 -5.30
N GLY A 217 -15.23 -1.32 -6.08
CA GLY A 217 -16.08 -1.33 -7.27
C GLY A 217 -17.57 -1.17 -7.02
N ARG A 218 -18.03 -1.03 -5.77
CA ARG A 218 -19.44 -0.77 -5.46
C ARG A 218 -19.74 0.72 -5.68
N GLY A 219 -20.64 1.04 -6.60
CA GLY A 219 -21.12 2.41 -6.85
C GLY A 219 -21.90 2.99 -5.67
N TYR A 220 -22.15 4.29 -5.67
CA TYR A 220 -23.02 4.92 -4.66
C TYR A 220 -24.47 4.47 -4.89
N ASN A 221 -24.94 3.48 -4.12
CA ASN A 221 -26.38 3.21 -4.01
C ASN A 221 -26.90 4.17 -2.94
N GLY A 222 -27.62 5.20 -3.37
CA GLY A 222 -28.23 6.19 -2.48
C GLY A 222 -29.36 5.66 -1.59
N ASP A 223 -29.54 4.35 -1.46
CA ASP A 223 -30.54 3.73 -0.62
C ASP A 223 -29.95 2.54 0.16
N ALA A 224 -29.77 2.76 1.46
CA ALA A 224 -29.87 1.73 2.48
C ALA A 224 -30.25 2.41 3.81
N ARG A 225 -31.54 2.25 4.13
CA ARG A 225 -32.25 2.39 5.41
C ARG A 225 -31.41 2.70 6.67
#